data_AF-A0A2S5D149-F1
#
_entry.id   AF-A0A2S5D149-F1
#
_cell.length_a   1.000
_cell.length_b   1.000
_cell.length_c   1.000
_cell.angle_alpha   90.00
_cell.angle_beta   90.00
_cell.angle_gamma   90.00
#
_symmetry.space_group_name_H-M   'P 1'
#
loop_
_entity.id
_entity.type
_entity.pdbx_description
1 polymer ?
#
loop_
_entity_poly.entity_id
_entity_poly.type
_entity_poly.pdbx_seq_one_letter_code
_entity_poly.pdbx_strand_id
1 'polypeptide(L)'
;MEENDGQEQVEGAQHADEKVEDVQTVDSEDKQDAVEEKIYTQADIDALQSQIDELLQYKPKELTENEINIQQKLEAIWIREVNQTLKEEGLEIFADFIKAEVDDTDSLHKQITKLKETVGKLELSNSYQPTNHKPIDAYSIAKKNKDAKSMIGAKLSF
;
A
#
# COMPACT_ATOMS: atom_id res chain seq x y z
N MET A 1 21.90 21.26 -83.04
CA MET A 1 21.23 21.42 -81.74
C MET A 1 21.19 20.06 -81.07
N GLU A 2 22.32 19.33 -81.09
CA GLU A 2 23.63 19.55 -80.39
C GLU A 2 23.59 18.73 -79.08
N GLU A 3 24.20 17.53 -79.04
CA GLU A 3 25.65 17.22 -78.88
C GLU A 3 26.14 17.54 -77.43
N ASN A 4 26.48 16.56 -76.57
CA ASN A 4 27.75 15.78 -76.42
C ASN A 4 28.82 16.57 -75.62
N ASP A 5 29.62 16.05 -74.67
CA ASP A 5 29.97 14.69 -74.15
C ASP A 5 29.41 14.45 -72.71
N GLY A 6 29.73 13.42 -71.89
CA GLY A 6 30.61 12.23 -71.97
C GLY A 6 31.45 11.99 -70.67
N GLN A 7 31.72 10.71 -70.33
CA GLN A 7 32.80 10.20 -69.42
C GLN A 7 32.67 10.46 -67.88
N GLU A 8 32.71 9.42 -67.01
CA GLU A 8 33.87 8.76 -66.32
C GLU A 8 34.55 9.64 -65.23
N GLN A 9 35.10 9.17 -64.09
CA GLN A 9 35.15 7.87 -63.37
C GLN A 9 35.63 8.15 -61.90
N VAL A 10 35.64 7.12 -61.03
CA VAL A 10 36.46 6.91 -59.79
C VAL A 10 36.47 7.84 -58.55
N GLU A 11 36.24 7.18 -57.40
CA GLU A 11 37.01 7.17 -56.12
C GLU A 11 37.26 8.43 -55.25
N GLY A 12 37.02 8.27 -53.93
CA GLY A 12 38.03 8.66 -52.91
C GLY A 12 37.59 9.42 -51.65
N ALA A 13 37.91 8.84 -50.48
CA ALA A 13 38.27 9.51 -49.20
C ALA A 13 37.28 10.44 -48.43
N GLN A 14 36.54 9.82 -47.50
CA GLN A 14 36.57 10.05 -46.03
C GLN A 14 36.88 11.43 -45.37
N HIS A 15 36.08 11.70 -44.32
CA HIS A 15 36.35 12.48 -43.08
C HIS A 15 36.69 13.99 -43.16
N ALA A 16 35.83 14.81 -42.55
CA ALA A 16 36.12 15.50 -41.27
C ALA A 16 34.85 16.10 -40.65
N ASP A 17 34.90 16.35 -39.33
CA ASP A 17 33.80 16.84 -38.48
C ASP A 17 33.89 18.37 -38.33
N GLU A 18 32.77 19.10 -38.39
CA GLU A 18 32.71 20.47 -37.86
C GLU A 18 31.30 20.88 -37.37
N LYS A 19 31.11 20.73 -36.04
CA LYS A 19 30.60 21.77 -35.12
C LYS A 19 29.24 22.45 -35.41
N VAL A 20 28.27 22.26 -34.50
CA VAL A 20 27.07 23.11 -34.38
C VAL A 20 27.13 23.99 -33.13
N GLU A 21 26.83 25.28 -33.32
CA GLU A 21 26.80 26.30 -32.27
C GLU A 21 25.49 26.30 -31.47
N ASP A 22 25.68 26.52 -30.16
CA ASP A 22 25.04 27.54 -29.33
C ASP A 22 23.50 27.60 -29.18
N VAL A 23 23.06 27.44 -27.92
CA VAL A 23 21.78 27.94 -27.43
C VAL A 23 22.06 28.70 -26.13
N GLN A 24 22.14 30.02 -26.25
CA GLN A 24 22.40 30.93 -25.16
C GLN A 24 21.14 31.14 -24.29
N THR A 25 21.25 30.83 -23.00
CA THR A 25 20.31 31.31 -21.95
C THR A 25 20.99 32.39 -21.11
N VAL A 26 20.24 33.44 -20.76
CA VAL A 26 20.72 34.63 -20.05
C VAL A 26 19.93 34.76 -18.74
N ASP A 27 20.56 35.41 -17.74
CA ASP A 27 20.05 35.77 -16.41
C ASP A 27 19.90 34.61 -15.38
N SER A 28 20.32 34.74 -14.11
CA SER A 28 21.08 35.82 -13.45
C SER A 28 21.71 35.33 -12.11
N GLU A 29 22.81 35.98 -11.72
CA GLU A 29 23.33 36.21 -10.36
C GLU A 29 23.76 35.03 -9.41
N ASP A 30 25.09 34.92 -9.27
CA ASP A 30 25.85 34.85 -8.01
C ASP A 30 25.82 33.59 -7.12
N LYS A 31 26.39 32.49 -7.66
CA LYS A 31 27.34 31.64 -6.92
C LYS A 31 28.52 31.24 -7.79
N GLN A 32 29.74 31.54 -7.34
CA GLN A 32 30.96 30.98 -7.93
C GLN A 32 31.18 29.54 -7.45
N ASP A 33 30.29 28.63 -7.86
CA ASP A 33 30.67 27.22 -7.94
C ASP A 33 31.50 27.06 -9.22
N ALA A 34 32.81 26.85 -9.05
CA ALA A 34 33.68 26.51 -10.17
C ALA A 34 33.24 25.15 -10.71
N VAL A 35 32.49 25.18 -11.82
CA VAL A 35 32.23 23.98 -12.63
C VAL A 35 33.56 23.59 -13.28
N GLU A 36 34.37 22.83 -12.53
CA GLU A 36 35.44 22.04 -13.13
C GLU A 36 34.78 21.14 -14.18
N GLU A 37 35.03 21.44 -15.46
CA GLU A 37 34.75 20.49 -16.54
C GLU A 37 35.61 19.24 -16.29
N LYS A 38 35.03 18.26 -15.60
CA LYS A 38 35.61 16.94 -15.44
C LYS A 38 35.59 16.27 -16.80
N ILE A 39 36.70 16.43 -17.52
CA ILE A 39 37.00 15.67 -18.72
C ILE A 39 37.21 14.22 -18.27
N TYR A 40 36.14 13.43 -18.28
CA TYR A 40 36.19 12.01 -18.00
C TYR A 40 37.07 11.33 -19.05
N THR A 41 38.05 10.54 -18.61
CA THR A 41 38.86 9.75 -19.52
C THR A 41 38.06 8.53 -19.99
N GLN A 42 38.46 7.93 -21.11
CA GLN A 42 37.82 6.68 -21.57
C GLN A 42 37.88 5.59 -20.48
N ALA A 43 38.97 5.54 -19.70
CA ALA A 43 39.10 4.59 -18.60
C ALA A 43 38.08 4.81 -17.47
N ASP A 44 37.66 6.07 -17.21
CA ASP A 44 36.61 6.37 -16.24
C ASP A 44 35.24 5.91 -16.76
N ILE A 45 34.99 6.08 -18.07
CA ILE A 45 33.75 5.63 -18.74
C ILE A 45 33.66 4.10 -18.72
N ASP A 46 34.74 3.41 -19.10
CA ASP A 46 34.82 1.94 -19.10
C ASP A 46 34.64 1.38 -17.67
N ALA A 47 35.23 2.04 -16.66
CA ALA A 47 35.09 1.67 -15.25
C ALA A 47 33.66 1.88 -14.72
N LEU A 48 32.95 2.91 -15.19
CA LEU A 48 31.54 3.15 -14.86
C LEU A 48 30.63 2.13 -15.56
N GLN A 49 30.90 1.78 -16.81
CA GLN A 49 30.14 0.74 -17.53
C GLN A 49 30.31 -0.64 -16.88
N SER A 50 31.52 -1.01 -16.46
CA SER A 50 31.74 -2.23 -15.67
C SER A 50 30.93 -2.27 -14.37
N GLN A 51 30.83 -1.14 -13.66
CA GLN A 51 29.97 -1.01 -12.46
C GLN A 51 28.48 -1.09 -12.79
N ILE A 52 28.04 -0.52 -13.91
CA ILE A 52 26.64 -0.62 -14.37
C ILE A 52 26.31 -2.08 -14.70
N ASP A 53 27.18 -2.80 -15.41
CA ASP A 53 26.99 -4.21 -15.75
C ASP A 53 26.98 -5.11 -14.50
N GLU A 54 27.85 -4.85 -13.53
CA GLU A 54 27.82 -5.52 -12.21
C GLU A 54 26.53 -5.22 -11.43
N LEU A 55 25.97 -4.01 -11.54
CA LEU A 55 24.74 -3.63 -10.86
C LEU A 55 23.47 -4.13 -11.57
N LEU A 56 23.50 -4.32 -12.89
CA LEU A 56 22.37 -4.82 -13.69
C LEU A 56 21.89 -6.21 -13.25
N GLN A 57 22.77 -7.04 -12.67
CA GLN A 57 22.38 -8.36 -12.12
C GLN A 57 21.40 -8.27 -10.94
N TYR A 58 21.34 -7.12 -10.25
CA TYR A 58 20.40 -6.87 -9.15
C TYR A 58 19.09 -6.23 -9.63
N LYS A 59 18.91 -5.96 -10.94
CA LYS A 59 17.65 -5.44 -11.45
C LYS A 59 16.53 -6.46 -11.16
N PRO A 60 15.40 -6.05 -10.55
CA PRO A 60 14.25 -6.94 -10.40
C PRO A 60 13.85 -7.51 -11.76
N LYS A 61 13.61 -8.82 -11.82
CA LYS A 61 13.09 -9.43 -13.04
C LYS A 61 11.72 -8.84 -13.35
N GLU A 62 11.61 -8.15 -14.47
CA GLU A 62 10.33 -7.67 -14.95
C GLU A 62 9.48 -8.89 -15.34
N LEU A 63 8.40 -9.09 -14.59
CA LEU A 63 7.41 -10.13 -14.82
C LEU A 63 6.82 -9.94 -16.23
N THR A 64 6.77 -11.01 -17.00
CA THR A 64 6.13 -10.98 -18.32
C THR A 64 4.65 -10.64 -18.19
N GLU A 65 4.04 -10.04 -19.22
CA GLU A 65 2.60 -9.68 -19.20
C GLU A 65 1.70 -10.87 -18.82
N ASN A 66 2.09 -12.09 -19.20
CA ASN A 66 1.41 -13.33 -18.83
C ASN A 66 1.49 -13.62 -17.33
N GLU A 67 2.66 -13.45 -16.70
CA GLU A 67 2.82 -13.67 -15.26
C GLU A 67 2.06 -12.61 -14.44
N ILE A 68 2.06 -11.35 -14.89
CA ILE A 68 1.26 -10.27 -14.29
C ILE A 68 -0.23 -10.62 -14.36
N ASN A 69 -0.71 -11.07 -15.54
CA ASN A 69 -2.11 -11.44 -15.74
C ASN A 69 -2.53 -12.66 -14.87
N ILE A 70 -1.62 -13.61 -14.66
CA ILE A 70 -1.83 -14.77 -13.78
C ILE A 70 -1.89 -14.31 -12.31
N GLN A 71 -0.98 -13.45 -11.85
CA GLN A 71 -1.00 -12.92 -10.48
C GLN A 71 -2.30 -12.17 -10.17
N GLN A 72 -2.73 -11.27 -11.07
CA GLN A 72 -4.00 -10.54 -10.94
C GLN A 72 -5.21 -11.48 -10.88
N LYS A 73 -5.20 -12.60 -11.62
CA LYS A 73 -6.26 -13.62 -11.56
C LYS A 73 -6.25 -14.37 -10.24
N LEU A 74 -5.07 -14.76 -9.73
CA LEU A 74 -4.94 -15.43 -8.44
C LEU A 74 -5.42 -14.53 -7.29
N GLU A 75 -5.00 -13.27 -7.28
CA GLU A 75 -5.46 -12.26 -6.31
C GLU A 75 -6.98 -12.04 -6.38
N ALA A 76 -7.55 -11.92 -7.59
CA ALA A 76 -9.01 -11.77 -7.76
C ALA A 76 -9.83 -13.03 -7.37
N ILE A 77 -9.25 -14.23 -7.49
CA ILE A 77 -9.84 -15.47 -6.99
C ILE A 77 -9.78 -15.49 -5.46
N TRP A 78 -8.61 -15.17 -4.89
CA TRP A 78 -8.38 -15.11 -3.45
C TRP A 78 -9.32 -14.12 -2.75
N ILE A 79 -9.45 -12.90 -3.27
CA ILE A 79 -10.38 -11.89 -2.73
C ILE A 79 -11.83 -12.41 -2.78
N ARG A 80 -12.24 -13.14 -3.83
CA ARG A 80 -13.58 -13.75 -3.88
C ARG A 80 -13.75 -14.83 -2.80
N GLU A 81 -12.75 -15.68 -2.61
CA GLU A 81 -12.76 -16.74 -1.60
C GLU A 81 -12.83 -16.18 -0.17
N VAL A 82 -11.96 -15.21 0.16
CA VAL A 82 -11.99 -14.47 1.44
C VAL A 82 -13.38 -13.88 1.71
N ASN A 83 -13.97 -13.19 0.73
CA ASN A 83 -15.31 -12.61 0.86
C ASN A 83 -16.39 -13.69 1.05
N GLN A 84 -16.28 -14.83 0.37
CA GLN A 84 -17.21 -15.93 0.54
C GLN A 84 -17.11 -16.55 1.94
N THR A 85 -15.91 -16.87 2.43
CA THR A 85 -15.70 -17.42 3.77
C THR A 85 -16.21 -16.47 4.86
N LEU A 86 -15.96 -15.16 4.71
CA LEU A 86 -16.49 -14.15 5.63
C LEU A 86 -18.02 -14.06 5.60
N LYS A 87 -18.63 -14.19 4.43
CA LYS A 87 -20.10 -14.20 4.28
C LYS A 87 -20.73 -15.43 4.93
N GLU A 88 -20.13 -16.61 4.77
CA GLU A 88 -20.56 -17.85 5.41
C GLU A 88 -20.50 -17.77 6.94
N GLU A 89 -19.52 -17.02 7.47
CA GLU A 89 -19.35 -16.76 8.91
C GLU A 89 -20.15 -15.54 9.43
N GLY A 90 -20.89 -14.82 8.57
CA GLY A 90 -21.67 -13.63 8.93
C GLY A 90 -20.84 -12.36 9.18
N LEU A 91 -19.58 -12.35 8.76
CA LEU A 91 -18.59 -11.29 8.99
C LEU A 91 -18.30 -10.45 7.72
N GLU A 92 -19.19 -10.48 6.72
CA GLU A 92 -19.07 -9.75 5.43
C GLU A 92 -18.75 -8.26 5.61
N ILE A 93 -19.31 -7.60 6.63
CA ILE A 93 -19.06 -6.18 6.95
C ILE A 93 -17.60 -5.87 7.37
N PHE A 94 -16.78 -6.89 7.62
CA PHE A 94 -15.40 -6.76 8.05
C PHE A 94 -14.38 -7.10 6.96
N ALA A 95 -14.82 -7.38 5.72
CA ALA A 95 -13.94 -7.77 4.62
C ALA A 95 -12.74 -6.84 4.41
N ASP A 96 -12.96 -5.52 4.43
CA ASP A 96 -11.93 -4.49 4.25
C ASP A 96 -10.81 -4.53 5.32
N PHE A 97 -11.04 -5.22 6.45
CA PHE A 97 -10.09 -5.32 7.57
C PHE A 97 -9.30 -6.63 7.59
N ILE A 98 -9.70 -7.63 6.79
CA ILE A 98 -9.03 -8.93 6.73
C ILE A 98 -7.86 -8.85 5.75
N LYS A 99 -6.66 -9.14 6.26
CA LYS A 99 -5.42 -9.10 5.48
C LYS A 99 -4.75 -10.46 5.57
N ALA A 100 -5.17 -11.36 4.68
CA ALA A 100 -4.53 -12.65 4.47
C ALA A 100 -3.77 -12.62 3.14
N GLU A 101 -2.52 -13.08 3.15
CA GLU A 101 -1.72 -13.24 1.93
C GLU A 101 -2.40 -14.28 1.01
N VAL A 102 -2.14 -14.18 -0.30
CA VAL A 102 -2.73 -15.09 -1.30
C VAL A 102 -2.37 -16.54 -0.96
N ASP A 103 -3.38 -17.42 -0.92
CA ASP A 103 -3.27 -18.84 -0.55
C ASP A 103 -3.05 -19.14 0.95
N ASP A 104 -2.93 -18.11 1.82
CA ASP A 104 -2.80 -18.30 3.29
C ASP A 104 -4.17 -18.46 3.98
N THR A 105 -4.83 -19.58 3.66
CA THR A 105 -6.11 -20.02 4.26
C THR A 105 -6.01 -20.19 5.78
N ASP A 106 -4.84 -20.56 6.27
CA ASP A 106 -4.55 -20.85 7.65
C ASP A 106 -4.54 -19.56 8.50
N SER A 107 -3.97 -18.47 7.97
CA SER A 107 -4.06 -17.12 8.55
C SER A 107 -5.47 -16.54 8.43
N LEU A 108 -6.14 -16.72 7.29
CA LEU A 108 -7.54 -16.31 7.10
C LEU A 108 -8.45 -16.88 8.20
N HIS A 109 -8.42 -18.20 8.41
CA HIS A 109 -9.23 -18.85 9.46
C HIS A 109 -8.86 -18.40 10.88
N LYS A 110 -7.57 -18.14 11.16
CA LYS A 110 -7.12 -17.58 12.46
C LYS A 110 -7.64 -16.15 12.67
N GLN A 111 -7.67 -15.31 11.63
CA GLN A 111 -8.21 -13.95 11.69
C GLN A 111 -9.73 -13.98 11.89
N ILE A 112 -10.45 -14.79 11.11
CA ILE A 112 -11.91 -15.00 11.24
C ILE A 112 -12.28 -15.48 12.65
N THR A 113 -11.57 -16.46 13.19
CA THR A 113 -11.84 -17.01 14.54
C THR A 113 -11.70 -15.92 15.61
N LYS A 114 -10.61 -15.15 15.58
CA LYS A 114 -10.38 -14.04 16.53
C LYS A 114 -11.44 -12.94 16.41
N LEU A 115 -11.85 -12.62 15.18
CA LEU A 115 -12.90 -11.65 14.91
C LEU A 115 -14.25 -12.13 15.48
N LYS A 116 -14.64 -13.38 15.19
CA LYS A 116 -15.86 -14.01 15.71
C LYS A 116 -15.90 -14.05 17.24
N GLU A 117 -14.79 -14.43 17.89
CA GLU A 117 -14.67 -14.34 19.34
C GLU A 117 -14.84 -12.92 19.88
N THR A 118 -14.29 -11.92 19.19
CA THR A 118 -14.34 -10.52 19.63
C THR A 118 -15.75 -9.95 19.48
N VAL A 119 -16.43 -10.24 18.36
CA VAL A 119 -17.84 -9.89 18.15
C VAL A 119 -18.72 -10.56 19.21
N GLY A 120 -18.58 -11.87 19.45
CA GLY A 120 -19.37 -12.58 20.46
C GLY A 120 -19.15 -12.06 21.89
N LYS A 121 -17.91 -11.68 22.25
CA LYS A 121 -17.61 -11.01 23.54
C LYS A 121 -18.32 -9.65 23.64
N LEU A 122 -18.31 -8.86 22.56
CA LEU A 122 -18.97 -7.56 22.51
C LEU A 122 -20.51 -7.70 22.60
N GLU A 123 -21.09 -8.63 21.85
CA GLU A 123 -22.53 -8.93 21.90
C GLU A 123 -22.97 -9.36 23.31
N LEU A 124 -22.24 -10.28 23.95
CA LEU A 124 -22.53 -10.67 25.35
C LEU A 124 -22.46 -9.48 26.30
N SER A 125 -21.44 -8.62 26.16
CA SER A 125 -21.27 -7.44 27.03
C SER A 125 -22.40 -6.41 26.89
N ASN A 126 -22.96 -6.26 25.69
CA ASN A 126 -24.06 -5.35 25.41
C ASN A 126 -25.45 -5.97 25.67
N SER A 127 -25.58 -7.29 25.57
CA SER A 127 -26.86 -8.00 25.73
C SER A 127 -27.14 -8.44 27.17
N TYR A 128 -26.11 -8.58 28.01
CA TYR A 128 -26.29 -9.02 29.40
C TYR A 128 -26.74 -7.88 30.31
N GLN A 129 -28.06 -7.63 30.33
CA GLN A 129 -28.70 -6.84 31.38
C GLN A 129 -29.14 -7.76 32.53
N PRO A 130 -28.66 -7.58 33.79
CA PRO A 130 -29.03 -8.44 34.91
C PRO A 130 -30.54 -8.39 35.24
N THR A 131 -31.29 -9.39 34.78
CA THR A 131 -32.74 -9.52 35.01
C THR A 131 -33.09 -9.88 36.45
N ASN A 132 -32.14 -10.47 37.20
CA ASN A 132 -32.31 -10.84 38.61
C ASN A 132 -31.59 -9.86 39.56
N HIS A 133 -31.83 -8.55 39.38
CA HIS A 133 -31.60 -7.60 40.45
C HIS A 133 -32.86 -7.54 41.31
N LYS A 134 -32.74 -7.75 42.63
CA LYS A 134 -33.87 -7.52 43.54
C LYS A 134 -34.28 -6.05 43.39
N PRO A 135 -35.56 -5.72 43.09
CA PRO A 135 -35.99 -4.33 43.02
C PRO A 135 -35.70 -3.68 44.37
N ILE A 136 -35.04 -2.52 44.35
CA ILE A 136 -34.66 -1.80 45.56
C ILE A 136 -35.95 -1.30 46.22
N ASP A 137 -36.27 -1.82 47.40
CA ASP A 137 -37.46 -1.39 48.14
C ASP A 137 -37.34 0.07 48.60
N ALA A 138 -38.49 0.74 48.77
CA ALA A 138 -38.54 2.14 49.17
C ALA A 138 -37.77 2.40 50.48
N TYR A 139 -37.74 1.41 51.37
CA TYR A 139 -36.96 1.45 52.60
C TYR A 139 -35.44 1.49 52.34
N SER A 140 -34.91 0.68 51.43
CA SER A 140 -33.49 0.66 51.06
C SER A 140 -33.06 1.94 50.35
N ILE A 141 -33.94 2.54 49.53
CA ILE A 141 -33.71 3.87 48.93
C ILE A 141 -33.62 4.92 50.05
N ALA A 142 -34.60 4.98 50.95
CA ALA A 142 -34.61 5.91 52.07
C ALA A 142 -33.40 5.74 53.00
N LYS A 143 -33.00 4.48 53.28
CA LYS A 143 -31.82 4.14 54.08
C LYS A 143 -30.52 4.61 53.42
N LYS A 144 -30.36 4.41 52.10
CA LYS A 144 -29.22 4.92 51.33
C LYS A 144 -29.13 6.44 51.41
N ASN A 145 -30.27 7.12 51.32
CA ASN A 145 -30.37 8.58 51.33
C ASN A 145 -30.40 9.19 52.74
N LYS A 146 -30.32 8.38 53.80
CA LYS A 146 -30.43 8.77 55.22
C LYS A 146 -31.75 9.48 55.60
N ASP A 147 -32.82 9.27 54.83
CA ASP A 147 -34.13 9.86 55.09
C ASP A 147 -34.91 9.04 56.13
N ALA A 148 -34.84 9.50 57.39
CA ALA A 148 -35.54 8.88 58.50
C ALA A 148 -37.08 8.90 58.36
N LYS A 149 -37.65 9.94 57.73
CA LYS A 149 -39.10 10.08 57.56
C LYS A 149 -39.61 9.06 56.55
N SER A 150 -38.93 8.94 55.41
CA SER A 150 -39.27 7.95 54.38
C SER A 150 -38.96 6.51 54.82
N MET A 151 -37.91 6.29 55.63
CA MET A 151 -37.65 4.98 56.24
C MET A 151 -38.80 4.50 57.16
N ILE A 152 -39.36 5.41 57.96
CA ILE A 152 -40.50 5.08 58.83
C ILE A 152 -41.77 4.87 58.00
N GLY A 153 -42.04 5.75 57.01
CA GLY A 153 -43.18 5.59 56.11
C GLY A 153 -43.20 4.24 55.39
N ALA A 154 -42.06 3.84 54.80
CA ALA A 154 -41.92 2.55 54.10
C ALA A 154 -41.95 1.31 55.02
N LYS A 155 -41.89 1.48 56.35
CA LYS A 155 -42.10 0.41 57.34
C LYS A 155 -43.52 0.29 57.86
N LEU A 156 -44.33 1.34 57.68
CA LEU A 156 -45.70 1.43 58.21
C LEU A 156 -46.77 1.34 57.11
N SER A 157 -46.38 1.28 55.84
CA SER A 157 -47.24 0.90 54.72
C SER A 157 -47.50 -0.62 54.75
N PHE A 158 -48.75 -0.99 54.98
CA PHE A 158 -49.27 -2.37 54.90
C PHE A 158 -49.96 -2.59 53.55
#